data_AF-A0A6Y4B142-F1
#
_entry.id   AF-A0A6Y4B142-F1
#
_cell.length_a   1.000
_cell.length_b   1.000
_cell.length_c   1.000
_cell.angle_alpha   90.00
_cell.angle_beta   90.00
_cell.angle_gamma   90.00
#
_symmetry.space_group_name_H-M   'P 1'
#
loop_
_entity.id
_entity.type
_entity.pdbx_description
1 polymer ?
#
loop_
_entity_poly.entity_id
_entity_poly.type
_entity_poly.pdbx_seq_one_letter_code
_entity_poly.pdbx_strand_id
1 'polypeptide(L)'
;YYYGDHTNGIAWRLISQGEMYLGNKIIIANALVYSHGEDIYSYESGAHSDFDSIRTVIRPAWIWNTWNQTGIELGWFKQKNKTQQGISLDESAYKTTLYHAFKVGTSILGSRPEIRFYGTYINILDNELSNFNFNDNSKDEFMAGVQAEVWW
;
A
#
# COMPACT_ATOMS: atom_id res chain seq x y z
N TYR A 1 21.00 -9.09 21.72
CA TYR A 1 22.36 -8.77 21.27
C TYR A 1 22.34 -8.80 19.75
N TYR A 2 22.52 -7.64 19.11
CA TYR A 2 22.60 -7.50 17.65
C TYR A 2 24.07 -7.68 17.26
N TYR A 3 24.40 -8.84 16.69
CA TYR A 3 25.66 -9.07 15.97
C TYR A 3 25.28 -9.08 14.49
N GLY A 4 25.23 -7.90 13.88
CA GLY A 4 25.08 -7.78 12.44
C GLY A 4 26.47 -7.80 11.82
N ASP A 5 26.83 -8.90 11.16
CA ASP A 5 27.88 -8.83 10.15
C ASP A 5 27.38 -7.87 9.06
N HIS A 6 28.02 -6.71 8.93
CA HIS A 6 27.64 -5.66 8.00
C HIS A 6 28.65 -5.64 6.87
N THR A 7 28.21 -5.95 5.64
CA THR A 7 29.09 -6.04 4.45
C THR A 7 28.77 -4.98 3.40
N ASN A 8 28.33 -3.79 3.84
CA ASN A 8 27.98 -2.63 3.00
C ASN A 8 26.74 -2.82 2.12
N GLY A 9 25.64 -3.31 2.70
CA GLY A 9 24.36 -3.40 2.01
C GLY A 9 23.89 -2.08 1.40
N ILE A 10 23.27 -2.18 0.23
CA ILE A 10 22.76 -1.03 -0.54
C ILE A 10 21.28 -1.26 -0.82
N ALA A 11 20.48 -0.20 -0.70
CA ALA A 11 19.08 -0.22 -1.09
C ALA A 11 18.73 0.98 -1.97
N TRP A 12 17.94 0.71 -3.00
CA TRP A 12 17.40 1.67 -3.94
C TRP A 12 15.88 1.72 -3.76
N ARG A 13 15.32 2.93 -3.85
CA ARG A 13 13.87 3.13 -3.88
C ARG A 13 13.51 4.13 -4.96
N LEU A 14 12.64 3.71 -5.86
CA LEU A 14 12.06 4.54 -6.91
C LEU A 14 10.60 4.78 -6.57
N ILE A 15 10.19 6.05 -6.58
CA ILE A 15 8.83 6.46 -6.21
C ILE A 15 8.28 7.37 -7.31
N SER A 16 7.07 7.04 -7.77
CA SER A 16 6.26 7.91 -8.61
C SER A 16 4.88 8.03 -7.98
N GLN A 17 4.46 9.25 -7.63
CA GLN A 17 3.14 9.51 -7.08
C GLN A 17 2.55 10.80 -7.65
N GLY A 18 1.23 10.89 -7.69
CA GLY A 18 0.56 12.10 -8.11
C GLY A 18 -0.95 11.95 -8.15
N GLU A 19 -1.61 13.02 -8.55
CA GLU A 19 -3.01 13.02 -8.93
C GLU A 19 -3.22 13.81 -10.22
N MET A 20 -4.23 13.46 -10.98
CA MET A 20 -4.61 14.17 -12.19
C MET A 20 -6.12 14.14 -12.40
N TYR A 21 -6.64 15.20 -13.01
CA TYR A 21 -8.02 15.25 -13.49
C TYR A 21 -8.07 14.69 -14.91
N LEU A 22 -8.76 13.57 -15.10
CA LEU A 22 -9.01 12.99 -16.43
C LEU A 22 -10.21 13.66 -17.14
N GLY A 23 -10.98 14.45 -16.39
CA GLY A 23 -12.07 15.26 -16.90
C GLY A 23 -12.74 16.01 -15.76
N ASN A 24 -13.84 16.71 -16.06
CA ASN A 24 -14.52 17.58 -15.09
C ASN A 24 -15.08 16.83 -13.87
N LYS A 25 -15.31 15.52 -13.99
CA LYS A 25 -15.90 14.68 -12.92
C LYS A 25 -15.03 13.51 -12.50
N ILE A 26 -13.83 13.34 -13.06
CA ILE A 26 -12.97 12.19 -12.78
C ILE A 26 -11.59 12.70 -12.38
N ILE A 27 -11.18 12.34 -11.18
CA ILE A 27 -9.82 12.51 -10.66
C ILE A 27 -9.24 11.13 -10.36
N ILE A 28 -7.96 10.96 -10.64
CA ILE A 28 -7.22 9.75 -10.31
C ILE A 28 -5.99 10.16 -9.50
N ALA A 29 -5.76 9.50 -8.36
CA ALA A 29 -4.47 9.51 -7.69
C ALA A 29 -3.76 8.17 -7.88
N ASN A 30 -2.44 8.19 -7.97
CA ASN A 30 -1.62 6.98 -8.06
C ASN A 30 -0.37 7.08 -7.20
N ALA A 31 0.14 5.92 -6.79
CA ALA A 31 1.46 5.76 -6.21
C ALA A 31 2.06 4.45 -6.69
N LEU A 32 3.28 4.50 -7.22
CA LEU A 32 4.09 3.35 -7.60
C LEU A 32 5.43 3.46 -6.86
N VAL A 33 5.75 2.43 -6.10
CA VAL A 33 7.00 2.32 -5.36
C VAL A 33 7.67 1.02 -5.76
N TYR A 34 8.89 1.13 -6.26
CA TYR A 34 9.79 0.00 -6.43
C TYR A 34 10.92 0.14 -5.43
N SER A 35 11.29 -0.94 -4.75
CA SER A 35 12.42 -0.97 -3.83
C SER A 35 13.21 -2.25 -4.07
N HIS A 36 14.52 -2.09 -4.18
CA HIS A 36 15.46 -3.20 -4.30
C HIS A 36 16.56 -2.98 -3.27
N GLY A 37 16.99 -4.03 -2.59
CA GLY A 37 18.19 -3.95 -1.78
C GLY A 37 18.92 -5.26 -1.72
N GLU A 38 20.21 -5.15 -1.56
CA GLU A 38 21.15 -6.25 -1.52
C GLU A 38 21.89 -6.18 -0.20
N ASP A 39 22.11 -7.35 0.38
CA ASP A 39 22.94 -7.50 1.56
C ASP A 39 22.45 -6.68 2.77
N ILE A 40 21.13 -6.57 2.92
CA ILE A 40 20.49 -5.82 4.01
C ILE A 40 20.00 -6.74 5.12
N TYR A 41 19.92 -6.21 6.34
CA TYR A 41 19.26 -6.92 7.43
C TYR A 41 17.73 -6.83 7.30
N SER A 42 17.05 -7.95 7.42
CA SER A 42 15.58 -8.01 7.50
C SER A 42 15.17 -8.96 8.64
N TYR A 43 14.20 -8.54 9.44
CA TYR A 43 13.72 -9.32 10.60
C TYR A 43 13.21 -10.71 10.18
N GLU A 44 12.52 -10.80 9.04
CA GLU A 44 11.90 -12.03 8.55
C GLU A 44 12.88 -12.98 7.84
N SER A 45 13.99 -12.47 7.31
CA SER A 45 14.89 -13.21 6.41
C SER A 45 16.35 -13.27 6.88
N GLY A 46 16.68 -12.62 7.99
CA GLY A 46 18.01 -12.63 8.61
C GLY A 46 18.96 -11.55 8.09
N ALA A 47 20.24 -11.69 8.46
CA ALA A 47 21.33 -10.89 7.92
C ALA A 47 21.63 -11.26 6.46
N HIS A 48 22.20 -10.33 5.70
CA HIS A 48 22.56 -10.51 4.28
C HIS A 48 21.36 -10.96 3.42
N SER A 49 20.21 -10.30 3.61
CA SER A 49 19.00 -10.54 2.83
C SER A 49 18.95 -9.61 1.63
N ASP A 50 18.57 -10.17 0.49
CA ASP A 50 18.24 -9.40 -0.70
C ASP A 50 16.72 -9.28 -0.77
N PHE A 51 16.20 -8.08 -1.07
CA PHE A 51 14.77 -7.89 -1.23
C PHE A 51 14.43 -7.14 -2.51
N ASP A 52 13.33 -7.54 -3.14
CA ASP A 52 12.70 -6.84 -4.24
C ASP A 52 11.23 -6.61 -3.85
N SER A 53 10.76 -5.37 -3.93
CA SER A 53 9.40 -5.00 -3.59
C SER A 53 8.83 -4.02 -4.60
N ILE A 54 7.60 -4.32 -5.03
CA ILE A 54 6.78 -3.42 -5.83
C ILE A 54 5.46 -3.18 -5.10
N ARG A 55 5.05 -1.92 -5.02
CA ARG A 55 3.79 -1.49 -4.43
C ARG A 55 3.15 -0.50 -5.36
N THR A 56 1.90 -0.76 -5.73
CA THR A 56 1.13 0.11 -6.59
C THR A 56 -0.23 0.37 -5.98
N VAL A 57 -0.66 1.62 -6.08
CA VAL A 57 -1.98 2.05 -5.64
C VAL A 57 -2.55 2.96 -6.71
N ILE A 58 -3.79 2.70 -7.11
CA ILE A 58 -4.57 3.60 -7.98
C ILE A 58 -5.89 3.93 -7.31
N ARG A 59 -6.29 5.19 -7.41
CA ARG A 59 -7.47 5.76 -6.73
C ARG A 59 -8.29 6.63 -7.64
N PRO A 60 -9.08 6.04 -8.54
CA PRO A 60 -10.09 6.80 -9.27
C PRO A 60 -11.22 7.25 -8.35
N ALA A 61 -11.65 8.50 -8.50
CA ALA A 61 -12.82 9.05 -7.84
C ALA A 61 -13.69 9.84 -8.82
N TRP A 62 -15.00 9.65 -8.67
CA TRP A 62 -16.04 10.43 -9.29
C TRP A 62 -16.39 11.63 -8.41
N ILE A 63 -16.28 12.82 -8.99
CA ILE A 63 -16.61 14.10 -8.36
C ILE A 63 -18.08 14.38 -8.66
N TRP A 64 -18.91 14.35 -7.62
CA TRP A 64 -20.29 14.77 -7.72
C TRP A 64 -20.40 16.30 -7.68
N ASN A 65 -19.66 16.91 -6.74
CA ASN A 65 -19.50 18.35 -6.60
C ASN A 65 -18.24 18.66 -5.76
N THR A 66 -18.00 19.94 -5.46
CA THR A 66 -16.87 20.38 -4.63
C THR A 66 -16.85 19.77 -3.23
N TRP A 67 -18.00 19.34 -2.71
CA TRP A 67 -18.19 18.92 -1.33
C TRP A 67 -18.25 17.40 -1.14
N ASN A 68 -18.39 16.61 -2.22
CA ASN A 68 -18.38 15.16 -2.10
C ASN A 68 -17.89 14.41 -3.35
N GLN A 69 -17.31 13.24 -3.10
CA GLN A 69 -16.76 12.33 -4.10
C GLN A 69 -17.00 10.87 -3.70
N THR A 70 -17.17 10.00 -4.69
CA THR A 70 -17.13 8.54 -4.51
C THR A 70 -15.92 8.01 -5.22
N GLY A 71 -15.11 7.17 -4.58
CA GLY A 71 -13.94 6.59 -5.23
C GLY A 71 -13.69 5.15 -4.84
N ILE A 72 -12.79 4.54 -5.59
CA ILE A 72 -12.29 3.20 -5.33
C ILE A 72 -10.78 3.32 -5.16
N GLU A 73 -10.21 2.62 -4.20
CA GLU A 73 -8.76 2.45 -4.04
C GLU A 73 -8.42 0.98 -4.32
N LEU A 74 -7.49 0.78 -5.25
CA LEU A 74 -6.96 -0.52 -5.60
C LEU A 74 -5.47 -0.49 -5.27
N GLY A 75 -5.09 -1.25 -4.26
CA GLY A 75 -3.71 -1.45 -3.86
C GLY A 75 -3.27 -2.88 -4.18
N TRP A 76 -2.06 -3.03 -4.70
CA TRP A 76 -1.40 -4.32 -4.84
C TRP A 76 0.05 -4.16 -4.42
N PHE A 77 0.55 -5.15 -3.70
CA PHE A 77 1.97 -5.25 -3.41
C PHE A 77 2.47 -6.67 -3.61
N LYS A 78 3.73 -6.75 -3.99
CA LYS A 78 4.52 -7.98 -4.00
C LYS A 78 5.89 -7.66 -3.44
N GLN A 79 6.36 -8.52 -2.57
CA GLN A 79 7.67 -8.46 -1.98
C GLN A 79 8.27 -9.86 -2.01
N LYS A 80 9.53 -9.93 -2.38
CA LYS A 80 10.32 -11.15 -2.41
C LYS A 80 11.59 -10.88 -1.63
N ASN A 81 11.86 -11.70 -0.63
CA ASN A 81 13.12 -11.67 0.08
C ASN A 81 13.88 -12.98 -0.16
N LYS A 82 15.20 -12.88 -0.29
CA LYS A 82 16.10 -14.03 -0.36
C LYS A 82 16.99 -14.02 0.85
N THR A 83 16.94 -15.09 1.63
CA THR A 83 17.83 -15.28 2.78
C THR A 83 19.25 -15.63 2.31
N GLN A 84 20.24 -15.49 3.20
CA GLN A 84 21.62 -15.92 2.96
C GLN A 84 21.74 -17.42 2.60
N GLN A 85 20.75 -18.23 2.98
CA GLN A 85 20.68 -19.67 2.70
C GLN A 85 20.08 -19.97 1.31
N GLY A 86 19.74 -18.95 0.53
CA GLY A 86 19.14 -19.07 -0.80
C GLY A 86 17.63 -19.34 -0.80
N ILE A 87 16.96 -19.27 0.36
CA ILE A 87 15.52 -19.47 0.47
C ILE A 87 14.83 -18.18 0.01
N SER A 88 13.94 -18.31 -0.97
CA SER A 88 13.06 -17.21 -1.39
C SER A 88 11.77 -17.25 -0.58
N LEU A 89 11.40 -16.13 0.03
CA LEU A 89 10.13 -15.93 0.72
C LEU A 89 9.35 -14.85 -0.02
N ASP A 90 8.19 -15.22 -0.55
CA ASP A 90 7.31 -14.32 -1.30
C ASP A 90 6.11 -13.88 -0.43
N GLU A 91 5.77 -12.59 -0.49
CA GLU A 91 4.60 -12.01 0.16
C GLU A 91 3.88 -11.08 -0.81
N SER A 92 2.59 -11.31 -1.01
CA SER A 92 1.80 -10.48 -1.90
C SER A 92 0.34 -10.44 -1.46
N ALA A 93 -0.27 -9.27 -1.62
CA ALA A 93 -1.68 -9.09 -1.33
C ALA A 93 -2.26 -7.97 -2.19
N TYR A 94 -3.58 -8.01 -2.34
CA TYR A 94 -4.33 -6.90 -2.91
C TYR A 94 -5.37 -6.39 -1.93
N LYS A 95 -5.61 -5.08 -2.01
CA LYS A 95 -6.60 -4.37 -1.21
C LYS A 95 -7.50 -3.58 -2.13
N THR A 96 -8.80 -3.72 -1.93
CA THR A 96 -9.81 -2.93 -2.62
C THR A 96 -10.64 -2.19 -1.61
N THR A 97 -10.75 -0.87 -1.73
CA THR A 97 -11.59 -0.05 -0.87
C THR A 97 -12.57 0.74 -1.73
N LEU A 98 -13.86 0.65 -1.42
CA LEU A 98 -14.88 1.57 -1.93
C LEU A 98 -15.12 2.63 -0.87
N TYR A 99 -15.12 3.90 -1.25
CA TYR A 99 -15.37 4.99 -0.31
C TYR A 99 -16.30 6.07 -0.88
N HIS A 100 -17.04 6.71 0.01
CA HIS A 100 -17.74 7.95 -0.25
C HIS A 100 -17.28 8.99 0.77
N ALA A 101 -16.84 10.16 0.29
CA ALA A 101 -16.19 11.16 1.11
C ALA A 101 -16.85 12.53 0.94
N PHE A 102 -17.07 13.20 2.07
CA PHE A 102 -17.42 14.62 2.17
C PHE A 102 -16.14 15.41 2.44
N LYS A 103 -15.91 16.46 1.66
CA LYS A 103 -14.66 17.24 1.69
C LYS A 103 -14.88 18.68 1.27
N VAL A 104 -13.82 19.48 1.24
CA VAL A 104 -13.89 20.93 0.95
C VAL A 104 -13.25 21.32 -0.40
N GLY A 105 -12.94 20.33 -1.23
CA GLY A 105 -12.27 20.51 -2.52
C GLY A 105 -12.27 19.20 -3.31
N THR A 106 -11.92 19.25 -4.59
CA THR A 106 -11.99 18.06 -5.47
C THR A 106 -10.70 17.25 -5.51
N SER A 107 -9.60 17.77 -4.96
CA SER A 107 -8.31 17.08 -4.87
C SER A 107 -8.40 15.87 -3.93
N ILE A 108 -7.75 14.76 -4.28
CA ILE A 108 -7.67 13.57 -3.43
C ILE A 108 -6.56 13.77 -2.37
N LEU A 109 -5.40 14.26 -2.81
CA LEU A 109 -4.19 14.36 -2.00
C LEU A 109 -4.11 15.64 -1.17
N GLY A 110 -4.59 16.76 -1.71
CA GLY A 110 -4.42 18.09 -1.11
C GLY A 110 -5.64 18.61 -0.33
N SER A 111 -6.85 18.11 -0.62
CA SER A 111 -8.07 18.63 0.00
C SER A 111 -8.35 17.98 1.35
N ARG A 112 -8.22 18.75 2.45
CA ARG A 112 -8.76 18.42 3.78
C ARG A 112 -9.41 19.67 4.40
N PRO A 113 -10.36 19.53 5.34
CA PRO A 113 -10.83 18.30 5.99
C PRO A 113 -11.62 17.36 5.08
N GLU A 114 -11.63 16.07 5.43
CA GLU A 114 -12.40 15.02 4.78
C GLU A 114 -13.05 14.10 5.83
N ILE A 115 -14.31 13.73 5.61
CA ILE A 115 -14.99 12.62 6.31
C ILE A 115 -15.33 11.56 5.27
N ARG A 116 -14.88 10.33 5.48
CA ARG A 116 -15.07 9.21 4.54
C ARG A 116 -15.76 8.02 5.19
N PHE A 117 -16.73 7.49 4.47
CA PHE A 117 -17.36 6.19 4.71
C PHE A 117 -16.72 5.21 3.76
N TYR A 118 -16.28 4.04 4.26
CA TYR A 118 -15.57 3.09 3.43
C TYR A 118 -15.89 1.64 3.76
N GLY A 119 -15.78 0.79 2.75
CA GLY A 119 -15.71 -0.66 2.86
C GLY A 119 -14.43 -1.14 2.18
N THR A 120 -13.61 -1.92 2.88
CA THR A 120 -12.34 -2.45 2.42
C THR A 120 -12.38 -3.96 2.43
N TYR A 121 -11.91 -4.56 1.35
CA TYR A 121 -11.62 -5.96 1.22
C TYR A 121 -10.11 -6.13 1.01
N ILE A 122 -9.48 -7.02 1.76
CA ILE A 122 -8.07 -7.37 1.60
C ILE A 122 -7.95 -8.88 1.44
N ASN A 123 -7.07 -9.33 0.56
CA ASN A 123 -6.81 -10.74 0.32
C ASN A 123 -5.30 -10.97 0.15
N ILE A 124 -4.77 -11.88 0.95
CA ILE A 124 -3.37 -12.29 0.95
C ILE A 124 -3.21 -13.46 -0.02
N LEU A 125 -2.39 -13.26 -1.03
CA LEU A 125 -2.09 -14.25 -2.06
C LEU A 125 -0.95 -15.16 -1.60
N ASP A 126 0.19 -14.53 -1.26
CA ASP A 126 1.40 -15.19 -0.77
C ASP A 126 1.74 -14.61 0.60
N ASN A 127 2.19 -15.47 1.52
CA ASN A 127 2.37 -15.13 2.93
C ASN A 127 3.56 -15.85 3.57
N GLU A 128 4.64 -16.00 2.81
CA GLU A 128 5.80 -16.78 3.26
C GLU A 128 6.75 -15.96 4.14
N LEU A 129 6.60 -14.63 4.13
CA LEU A 129 7.33 -13.70 4.99
C LEU A 129 6.68 -13.56 6.37
N SER A 130 5.51 -12.93 6.45
CA SER A 130 4.90 -12.56 7.74
C SER A 130 4.11 -13.70 8.41
N ASN A 131 3.73 -14.75 7.65
CA ASN A 131 2.81 -15.80 8.09
C ASN A 131 1.53 -15.25 8.76
N PHE A 132 1.11 -14.06 8.36
CA PHE A 132 -0.02 -13.36 8.96
C PHE A 132 -1.35 -13.95 8.47
N ASN A 133 -2.24 -14.37 9.39
CA ASN A 133 -3.60 -14.73 9.02
C ASN A 133 -4.58 -13.79 9.72
N PHE A 134 -5.71 -13.52 9.06
CA PHE A 134 -6.84 -12.85 9.70
C PHE A 134 -7.53 -13.81 10.67
N ASN A 135 -8.58 -13.34 11.35
CA ASN A 135 -9.34 -14.16 12.27
C ASN A 135 -9.78 -15.48 11.60
N ASP A 136 -9.84 -16.54 12.41
CA ASP A 136 -10.18 -17.90 11.97
C ASP A 136 -9.25 -18.49 10.88
N ASN A 137 -8.00 -18.02 10.82
CA ASN A 137 -7.01 -18.39 9.80
C ASN A 137 -7.43 -18.06 8.36
N SER A 138 -8.28 -17.03 8.19
CA SER A 138 -8.68 -16.56 6.87
C SER A 138 -7.53 -15.83 6.17
N LYS A 139 -7.49 -15.96 4.84
CA LYS A 139 -6.57 -15.21 3.95
C LYS A 139 -7.16 -13.89 3.47
N ASP A 140 -8.45 -13.68 3.71
CA ASP A 140 -9.16 -12.48 3.34
C ASP A 140 -10.04 -11.95 4.48
N GLU A 141 -10.28 -10.64 4.45
CA GLU A 141 -11.05 -9.94 5.48
C GLU A 141 -11.79 -8.76 4.86
N PHE A 142 -13.02 -8.53 5.33
CA PHE A 142 -13.82 -7.37 4.97
C PHE A 142 -14.04 -6.46 6.17
N MET A 143 -13.78 -5.16 6.00
CA MET A 143 -13.91 -4.16 7.05
C MET A 143 -14.69 -2.97 6.51
N ALA A 144 -15.63 -2.44 7.30
CA ALA A 144 -16.34 -1.21 6.98
C ALA A 144 -16.26 -0.21 8.13
N GLY A 145 -16.26 1.07 7.83
CA GLY A 145 -16.12 2.10 8.85
C GLY A 145 -16.27 3.53 8.35
N VAL A 146 -16.07 4.45 9.29
CA VAL A 146 -16.09 5.90 9.06
C VAL A 146 -14.80 6.48 9.62
N GLN A 147 -14.18 7.40 8.90
CA GLN A 147 -12.97 8.08 9.32
C GLN A 147 -13.04 9.56 8.96
N ALA A 148 -12.44 10.41 9.80
CA ALA A 148 -12.19 11.82 9.50
C ALA A 148 -10.68 12.08 9.44
N GLU A 149 -10.26 12.95 8.53
CA GLU A 149 -8.86 13.37 8.34
C GLU A 149 -8.78 14.89 8.18
N VAL A 150 -7.90 15.54 8.94
CA VAL A 150 -7.81 17.01 9.04
C VAL A 150 -6.35 17.44 9.17
N TRP A 151 -5.96 18.46 8.39
CA TRP A 151 -4.73 19.25 8.55
C TRP A 151 -4.99 20.69 8.08
N TRP A 152 -4.22 21.66 8.57
CA TRP A 152 -4.36 23.10 8.28
C TRP A 152 -3.04 23.75 7.91
#